data_AF-A0A0E3UXG3-F1
#
_entry.id   AF-A0A0E3UXG3-F1
#
_cell.length_a   1.000
_cell.length_b   1.000
_cell.length_c   1.000
_cell.angle_alpha   90.00
_cell.angle_beta   90.00
_cell.angle_gamma   90.00
#
_symmetry.space_group_name_H-M   'P 1'
#
loop_
_entity.id
_entity.type
_entity.pdbx_description
1 polymer ?
#
loop_
_entity_poly.entity_id
_entity_poly.type
_entity_poly.pdbx_seq_one_letter_code
_entity_poly.pdbx_strand_id
1 'polypeptide(L)'
;MKGTYPNEDRMHGSIFVLLKRFVESTYGHSTWVELLQESNVEHTAYLVQEMYPTHEIFAIISKLGEKTEQSVFELLEGYGEFIVPDLMMLYNKYLQPEWRTYDMLLNTEEAMHGAVRREDSRANPPKLLVIKKGSRQLIIEYYSKRRMAGVAIGIIKGIAKYFNESDVVDVMQLTPSDNERVQIKVDFLE
;
A
#
# COMPACT_ATOMS: atom_id res chain seq x y z
N MET A 1 -26.87 -18.18 -0.97
CA MET A 1 -27.05 -17.69 0.41
C MET A 1 -25.90 -16.73 0.70
N LYS A 2 -26.16 -15.43 0.89
CA LYS A 2 -25.10 -14.47 1.22
C LYS A 2 -24.68 -14.72 2.67
N GLY A 3 -23.50 -15.31 2.85
CA GLY A 3 -22.86 -15.38 4.17
C GLY A 3 -22.51 -13.97 4.62
N THR A 4 -23.40 -13.31 5.34
CA THR A 4 -23.08 -12.06 6.02
C THR A 4 -22.25 -12.42 7.25
N TYR A 5 -20.93 -12.37 7.13
CA TYR A 5 -20.01 -12.42 8.26
C TYR A 5 -20.05 -11.07 8.97
N PRO A 6 -20.66 -10.95 10.17
CA PRO A 6 -20.88 -9.64 10.80
C PRO A 6 -19.58 -8.92 11.22
N ASN A 7 -18.43 -9.58 11.10
CA ASN A 7 -17.12 -9.14 11.58
C ASN A 7 -16.00 -9.28 10.53
N GLU A 8 -16.34 -9.46 9.24
CA GLU A 8 -15.31 -9.54 8.20
C GLU A 8 -14.64 -8.17 8.00
N ASP A 9 -13.30 -8.14 8.11
CA ASP A 9 -12.52 -6.94 7.81
C ASP A 9 -12.67 -6.60 6.31
N ARG A 10 -12.90 -5.31 6.03
CA ARG A 10 -13.12 -4.83 4.67
C ARG A 10 -12.12 -3.75 4.31
N MET A 11 -11.77 -3.72 3.04
CA MET A 11 -10.80 -2.79 2.48
C MET A 11 -11.46 -1.96 1.37
N HIS A 12 -11.05 -0.70 1.30
CA HIS A 12 -11.57 0.25 0.33
C HIS A 12 -11.21 -0.17 -1.10
N GLY A 13 -12.18 -0.08 -2.01
CA GLY A 13 -12.08 -0.60 -3.37
C GLY A 13 -10.96 0.05 -4.19
N SER A 14 -10.51 1.26 -3.83
CA SER A 14 -9.33 1.88 -4.45
C SER A 14 -8.09 0.98 -4.40
N ILE A 15 -7.87 0.24 -3.32
CA ILE A 15 -6.69 -0.64 -3.18
C ILE A 15 -6.76 -1.78 -4.21
N PHE A 16 -7.94 -2.38 -4.40
CA PHE A 16 -8.14 -3.44 -5.39
C PHE A 16 -8.09 -2.93 -6.83
N VAL A 17 -8.65 -1.75 -7.11
CA VAL A 17 -8.55 -1.11 -8.44
C VAL A 17 -7.10 -0.85 -8.80
N LEU A 18 -6.30 -0.39 -7.84
CA LEU A 18 -4.87 -0.19 -8.02
C LEU A 18 -4.10 -1.52 -8.14
N LEU A 19 -4.50 -2.56 -7.41
CA LEU A 19 -3.91 -3.89 -7.55
C LEU A 19 -4.15 -4.47 -8.95
N LYS A 20 -5.37 -4.33 -9.47
CA LYS A 20 -5.69 -4.69 -10.86
C LYS A 20 -4.75 -4.00 -11.84
N ARG A 21 -4.56 -2.68 -11.70
CA ARG A 21 -3.64 -1.93 -12.58
C ARG A 21 -2.20 -2.40 -12.49
N PHE A 22 -1.71 -2.69 -11.27
CA PHE A 22 -0.38 -3.27 -11.07
C PHE A 22 -0.25 -4.61 -11.80
N VAL A 23 -1.21 -5.52 -11.61
CA VAL A 23 -1.19 -6.83 -12.24
C VAL A 23 -1.23 -6.72 -13.76
N GLU A 24 -2.15 -5.92 -14.30
CA GLU A 24 -2.33 -5.77 -15.74
C GLU A 24 -1.12 -5.11 -16.41
N SER A 25 -0.48 -4.16 -15.73
CA SER A 25 0.66 -3.41 -16.26
C SER A 25 1.95 -4.23 -16.21
N THR A 26 2.11 -5.08 -15.19
CA THR A 26 3.34 -5.87 -14.98
C THR A 26 3.27 -7.26 -15.62
N TYR A 27 2.11 -7.92 -15.59
CA TYR A 27 1.95 -9.32 -15.97
C TYR A 27 0.93 -9.54 -17.11
N GLY A 28 0.19 -8.49 -17.50
CA GLY A 28 -0.75 -8.52 -18.61
C GLY A 28 -2.21 -8.72 -18.20
N HIS A 29 -3.12 -8.33 -19.10
CA HIS A 29 -4.57 -8.28 -18.81
C HIS A 29 -5.17 -9.66 -18.47
N SER A 30 -4.76 -10.72 -19.16
CA SER A 30 -5.27 -12.07 -18.92
C SER A 30 -4.92 -12.59 -17.52
N THR A 31 -3.76 -12.20 -16.98
CA THR A 31 -3.33 -12.62 -15.64
C THR A 31 -4.30 -12.13 -14.57
N TRP A 32 -4.83 -10.92 -14.67
CA TRP A 32 -5.83 -10.45 -13.71
C TRP A 32 -7.10 -11.32 -13.68
N VAL A 33 -7.60 -11.70 -14.87
CA VAL A 33 -8.80 -12.52 -15.00
C VAL A 33 -8.56 -13.93 -14.43
N GLU A 34 -7.41 -14.53 -14.72
CA GLU A 34 -6.99 -15.82 -14.16
C GLU A 34 -6.94 -15.77 -12.63
N LEU A 35 -6.31 -14.73 -12.07
CA LEU A 35 -6.18 -14.58 -10.62
C LEU A 35 -7.53 -14.46 -9.91
N LEU A 36 -8.51 -13.74 -10.48
CA LEU A 36 -9.85 -13.66 -9.89
C LEU A 36 -10.53 -15.03 -9.84
N GLN A 37 -10.41 -15.82 -10.91
CA GLN A 37 -10.97 -17.17 -10.97
C GLN A 37 -10.30 -18.09 -9.94
N GLU A 38 -8.96 -18.11 -9.90
CA GLU A 38 -8.20 -18.96 -8.97
C GLU A 38 -8.35 -18.56 -7.50
N SER A 39 -8.70 -17.30 -7.25
CA SER A 39 -8.94 -16.75 -5.91
C SER A 39 -10.39 -16.90 -5.45
N ASN A 40 -11.26 -17.55 -6.24
CA ASN A 40 -12.71 -17.66 -5.99
C ASN A 40 -13.41 -16.31 -5.78
N VAL A 41 -12.98 -15.27 -6.48
CA VAL A 41 -13.64 -13.96 -6.46
C VAL A 41 -14.82 -13.98 -7.44
N GLU A 42 -16.04 -13.86 -6.91
CA GLU A 42 -17.27 -14.02 -7.70
C GLU A 42 -17.57 -12.83 -8.63
N HIS A 43 -17.04 -11.66 -8.33
CA HIS A 43 -17.30 -10.44 -9.10
C HIS A 43 -16.16 -10.14 -10.08
N THR A 44 -16.50 -9.49 -11.20
CA THR A 44 -15.55 -9.25 -12.29
C THR A 44 -14.83 -7.91 -12.19
N ALA A 45 -15.23 -7.05 -11.26
CA ALA A 45 -14.69 -5.69 -11.15
C ALA A 45 -14.81 -5.12 -9.73
N TYR A 46 -13.76 -4.40 -9.34
CA TYR A 46 -13.73 -3.56 -8.15
C TYR A 46 -14.10 -2.11 -8.49
N LEU A 47 -14.86 -1.46 -7.62
CA LEU A 47 -15.26 -0.06 -7.72
C LEU A 47 -14.64 0.74 -6.59
N VAL A 48 -14.12 1.93 -6.89
CA VAL A 48 -13.37 2.75 -5.91
C VAL A 48 -14.20 3.07 -4.66
N GLN A 49 -15.50 3.34 -4.79
CA GLN A 49 -16.37 3.79 -3.68
C GLN A 49 -16.91 2.65 -2.80
N GLU A 50 -16.61 1.41 -3.15
CA GLU A 50 -17.13 0.21 -2.49
C GLU A 50 -16.12 -0.37 -1.49
N MET A 51 -16.61 -1.26 -0.62
CA MET A 51 -15.80 -1.96 0.38
C MET A 51 -15.84 -3.47 0.12
N TYR A 52 -14.66 -4.08 0.00
CA TYR A 52 -14.52 -5.49 -0.36
C TYR A 52 -13.90 -6.29 0.79
N PRO A 53 -14.21 -7.59 0.91
CA PRO A 53 -13.56 -8.45 1.89
C PRO A 53 -12.03 -8.38 1.78
N THR A 54 -11.34 -8.07 2.88
CA THR A 54 -9.89 -7.94 2.88
C THR A 54 -9.20 -9.25 2.46
N HIS A 55 -9.79 -10.42 2.73
CA HIS A 55 -9.20 -11.70 2.37
C HIS A 55 -9.01 -11.88 0.85
N GLU A 56 -9.81 -11.21 0.02
CA GLU A 56 -9.69 -11.29 -1.46
C GLU A 56 -8.32 -10.78 -1.92
N ILE A 57 -7.79 -9.71 -1.33
CA ILE A 57 -6.50 -9.15 -1.78
C ILE A 57 -5.35 -10.12 -1.47
N PHE A 58 -5.43 -10.82 -0.34
CA PHE A 58 -4.44 -11.81 0.06
C PHE A 58 -4.52 -13.07 -0.80
N ALA A 59 -5.74 -13.50 -1.16
CA ALA A 59 -5.93 -14.61 -2.09
C ALA A 59 -5.30 -14.29 -3.46
N ILE A 60 -5.59 -13.10 -4.00
CA ILE A 60 -5.04 -12.66 -5.29
C ILE A 60 -3.51 -12.57 -5.26
N ILE A 61 -2.93 -11.94 -4.23
CA ILE A 61 -1.47 -11.81 -4.11
C ILE A 61 -0.81 -13.19 -3.91
N SER A 62 -1.44 -14.10 -3.14
CA SER A 62 -0.93 -15.46 -2.96
C SER A 62 -0.88 -16.21 -4.30
N LYS A 63 -1.96 -16.11 -5.10
CA LYS A 63 -2.01 -16.74 -6.43
C LYS A 63 -1.02 -16.12 -7.40
N LEU A 64 -0.83 -14.81 -7.34
CA LEU A 64 0.20 -14.15 -8.13
C LEU A 64 1.59 -14.66 -7.75
N GLY A 65 1.89 -14.82 -6.46
CA GLY A 65 3.17 -15.35 -5.97
C GLY A 65 3.44 -16.78 -6.40
N GLU A 66 2.42 -17.65 -6.36
CA GLU A 66 2.50 -19.01 -6.90
C GLU A 66 2.87 -19.00 -8.40
N LYS A 67 2.29 -18.08 -9.18
CA LYS A 67 2.46 -17.99 -10.64
C LYS A 67 3.79 -17.37 -11.06
N THR A 68 4.32 -16.44 -10.26
CA THR A 68 5.54 -15.68 -10.60
C THR A 68 6.77 -16.14 -9.83
N GLU A 69 6.63 -17.12 -8.93
CA GLU A 69 7.68 -17.60 -8.03
C GLU A 69 8.26 -16.48 -7.14
N GLN A 70 7.46 -15.45 -6.86
CA GLN A 70 7.83 -14.33 -5.99
C GLN A 70 7.21 -14.49 -4.61
N SER A 71 7.90 -14.01 -3.58
CA SER A 71 7.33 -13.95 -2.23
C SER A 71 6.19 -12.92 -2.16
N VAL A 72 5.24 -13.16 -1.25
CA VAL A 72 4.18 -12.18 -0.94
C VAL A 72 4.76 -10.82 -0.57
N PHE A 73 5.89 -10.81 0.15
CA PHE A 73 6.55 -9.57 0.54
C PHE A 73 7.03 -8.76 -0.68
N GLU A 74 7.75 -9.39 -1.61
CA GLU A 74 8.23 -8.74 -2.84
C GLU A 74 7.08 -8.22 -3.70
N LEU A 75 5.98 -8.98 -3.79
CA LEU A 75 4.80 -8.55 -4.53
C LEU A 75 4.12 -7.34 -3.88
N LEU A 76 3.97 -7.34 -2.55
CA LEU A 76 3.39 -6.21 -1.83
C LEU A 76 4.27 -4.97 -1.92
N GLU A 77 5.59 -5.14 -1.90
CA GLU A 77 6.56 -4.06 -2.08
C GLU A 77 6.49 -3.46 -3.49
N GLY A 78 6.56 -4.30 -4.53
CA GLY A 78 6.42 -3.85 -5.92
C GLY A 78 5.07 -3.20 -6.19
N TYR A 79 3.99 -3.76 -5.62
CA TYR A 79 2.67 -3.16 -5.66
C TYR A 79 2.65 -1.76 -5.00
N GLY A 80 3.21 -1.64 -3.79
CA GLY A 80 3.28 -0.37 -3.07
C GLY A 80 4.08 0.70 -3.82
N GLU A 81 5.19 0.33 -4.46
CA GLU A 81 5.98 1.25 -5.30
C GLU A 81 5.18 1.71 -6.53
N PHE A 82 4.53 0.77 -7.21
CA PHE A 82 3.80 1.02 -8.46
C PHE A 82 2.67 2.04 -8.30
N ILE A 83 1.95 2.02 -7.17
CA ILE A 83 0.74 2.81 -7.01
C ILE A 83 0.98 4.28 -6.67
N VAL A 84 2.22 4.68 -6.37
CA VAL A 84 2.52 6.03 -5.89
C VAL A 84 2.05 7.14 -6.85
N PRO A 85 2.28 7.08 -8.17
CA PRO A 85 1.79 8.12 -9.08
C PRO A 85 0.26 8.33 -9.00
N ASP A 86 -0.49 7.24 -8.84
CA ASP A 86 -1.95 7.31 -8.70
C ASP A 86 -2.37 7.90 -7.36
N LEU A 87 -1.68 7.55 -6.27
CA LEU A 87 -1.92 8.14 -4.96
C LEU A 87 -1.61 9.65 -4.96
N MET A 88 -0.52 10.06 -5.60
CA MET A 88 -0.16 11.48 -5.74
C MET A 88 -1.25 12.25 -6.49
N MET A 89 -1.79 11.68 -7.57
CA MET A 89 -2.89 12.28 -8.33
C MET A 89 -4.18 12.36 -7.51
N LEU A 90 -4.57 11.28 -6.83
CA LEU A 90 -5.82 11.18 -6.07
C LEU A 90 -5.85 12.12 -4.85
N TYR A 91 -4.72 12.24 -4.15
CA TYR A 91 -4.64 13.00 -2.90
C TYR A 91 -3.92 14.35 -3.05
N ASN A 92 -3.64 14.80 -4.29
CA ASN A 92 -2.91 16.04 -4.58
C ASN A 92 -3.41 17.26 -3.78
N LYS A 93 -4.73 17.39 -3.58
CA LYS A 93 -5.32 18.50 -2.81
C LYS A 93 -4.91 18.56 -1.33
N TYR A 94 -4.33 17.48 -0.80
CA TYR A 94 -3.83 17.37 0.58
C TYR A 94 -2.32 17.49 0.68
N LEU A 95 -1.63 17.63 -0.44
CA LEU A 95 -0.17 17.71 -0.52
C LEU A 95 0.26 19.17 -0.66
N GLN A 96 1.41 19.51 -0.09
CA GLN A 96 2.03 20.80 -0.34
C GLN A 96 3.01 20.68 -1.52
N PRO A 97 3.02 21.65 -2.46
CA PRO A 97 3.89 21.59 -3.65
C PRO A 97 5.39 21.49 -3.36
N GLU A 98 5.82 22.04 -2.23
CA GLU A 98 7.22 22.03 -1.77
C GLU A 98 7.64 20.70 -1.16
N TRP A 99 6.70 19.82 -0.80
CA TRP A 99 7.04 18.54 -0.18
C TRP A 99 7.85 17.66 -1.12
N ARG A 100 8.89 17.05 -0.56
CA ARG A 100 9.67 15.96 -1.16
C ARG A 100 9.54 14.72 -0.30
N THR A 101 10.34 13.68 -0.55
CA THR A 101 10.17 12.38 0.15
C THR A 101 10.16 12.54 1.66
N TYR A 102 11.09 13.31 2.23
CA TYR A 102 11.16 13.54 3.67
C TYR A 102 9.86 14.13 4.24
N ASP A 103 9.36 15.21 3.65
CA ASP A 103 8.15 15.89 4.12
C ASP A 103 6.89 15.06 3.87
N MET A 104 6.83 14.36 2.73
CA MET A 104 5.74 13.44 2.43
C MET A 104 5.61 12.37 3.52
N LEU A 105 6.72 11.72 3.87
CA LEU A 105 6.72 10.67 4.90
C LEU A 105 6.29 11.22 6.25
N LEU A 106 6.76 12.41 6.64
CA LEU A 106 6.36 13.05 7.89
C LEU A 106 4.88 13.35 7.99
N ASN A 107 4.26 13.76 6.88
CA ASN A 107 2.90 14.29 6.89
C ASN A 107 1.84 13.26 6.44
N THR A 108 2.24 12.09 5.95
CA THR A 108 1.32 11.09 5.35
C THR A 108 0.17 10.69 6.28
N GLU A 109 0.44 10.44 7.57
CA GLU A 109 -0.61 10.00 8.51
C GLU A 109 -1.68 11.07 8.75
N GLU A 110 -1.28 12.32 8.91
CA GLU A 110 -2.20 13.42 9.21
C GLU A 110 -2.90 13.95 7.95
N ALA A 111 -2.15 14.10 6.86
CA ALA A 111 -2.66 14.62 5.59
C ALA A 111 -3.47 13.55 4.85
N MET A 112 -2.80 12.54 4.27
CA MET A 112 -3.43 11.56 3.40
C MET A 112 -4.31 10.57 4.17
N HIS A 113 -3.77 9.84 5.15
CA HIS A 113 -4.59 8.88 5.92
C HIS A 113 -5.67 9.59 6.74
N GLY A 114 -5.38 10.80 7.25
CA GLY A 114 -6.37 11.65 7.91
C GLY A 114 -7.51 12.02 6.98
N ALA A 115 -7.21 12.42 5.74
CA ALA A 115 -8.22 12.71 4.73
C ALA A 115 -9.06 11.49 4.38
N VAL A 116 -8.42 10.34 4.11
CA VAL A 116 -9.12 9.08 3.81
C VAL A 116 -10.17 8.75 4.87
N ARG A 117 -9.80 8.84 6.15
CA ARG A 117 -10.72 8.57 7.28
C ARG A 117 -11.84 9.60 7.41
N ARG A 118 -11.60 10.86 7.01
CA ARG A 118 -12.63 11.92 7.02
C ARG A 118 -13.62 11.77 5.87
N GLU A 119 -13.14 11.36 4.70
CA GLU A 119 -13.96 11.21 3.49
C GLU A 119 -14.81 9.92 3.53
N ASP A 120 -14.26 8.83 4.07
CA ASP A 120 -14.99 7.58 4.27
C ASP A 120 -14.68 6.97 5.64
N SER A 121 -15.66 7.05 6.55
CA SER A 121 -15.57 6.48 7.90
C SER A 121 -15.40 4.95 7.93
N ARG A 122 -15.67 4.26 6.83
CA ARG A 122 -15.45 2.80 6.68
C ARG A 122 -13.98 2.49 6.38
N ALA A 123 -13.23 3.46 5.85
CA ALA A 123 -11.84 3.27 5.48
C ALA A 123 -10.95 3.21 6.73
N ASN A 124 -10.09 2.20 6.77
CA ASN A 124 -9.18 1.95 7.87
C ASN A 124 -7.75 1.74 7.31
N PRO A 125 -7.05 2.81 6.87
CA PRO A 125 -5.64 2.73 6.49
C PRO A 125 -4.76 2.37 7.69
N PRO A 126 -3.51 1.92 7.48
CA PRO A 126 -2.60 1.66 8.59
C PRO A 126 -2.38 2.93 9.42
N LYS A 127 -1.97 2.74 10.67
CA LYS A 127 -1.51 3.84 11.53
C LYS A 127 -0.01 3.95 11.41
N LEU A 128 0.47 5.17 11.15
CA LEU A 128 1.90 5.48 11.13
C LEU A 128 2.24 6.44 12.26
N LEU A 129 3.30 6.15 13.00
CA LEU A 129 3.98 7.13 13.85
C LEU A 129 5.36 7.39 13.26
N VAL A 130 5.64 8.63 12.87
CA VAL A 130 6.91 9.00 12.24
C VAL A 130 7.77 9.76 13.24
N ILE A 131 8.89 9.16 13.62
CA ILE A 131 9.83 9.67 14.60
C ILE A 131 11.03 10.26 13.87
N LYS A 132 11.26 11.56 14.04
CA LYS A 132 12.46 12.23 13.54
C LYS A 132 13.70 11.80 14.33
N LYS A 133 14.78 11.44 13.63
CA LYS A 133 16.10 11.20 14.20
C LYS A 133 17.09 12.16 13.53
N GLY A 134 17.08 13.41 13.99
CA GLY A 134 17.82 14.49 13.34
C GLY A 134 17.19 14.92 12.00
N SER A 135 18.00 15.47 11.11
CA SER A 135 17.55 16.03 9.82
C SER A 135 17.55 15.04 8.65
N ARG A 136 18.11 13.83 8.84
CA ARG A 136 18.37 12.89 7.73
C ARG A 136 17.90 11.47 7.98
N GLN A 137 17.14 11.25 9.05
CA GLN A 137 16.62 9.93 9.36
C GLN A 137 15.20 10.03 9.92
N LEU A 138 14.37 9.12 9.46
CA LEU A 138 13.03 8.86 9.99
C LEU A 138 12.96 7.40 10.45
N ILE A 139 12.32 7.18 11.59
CA ILE A 139 11.82 5.87 11.99
C ILE A 139 10.31 5.91 11.87
N ILE A 140 9.76 5.08 10.99
CA ILE A 140 8.33 4.93 10.78
C ILE A 140 7.89 3.68 11.54
N GLU A 141 7.05 3.88 12.56
CA GLU A 141 6.34 2.79 13.22
C GLU A 141 5.00 2.57 12.50
N TYR A 142 4.94 1.48 11.73
CA TYR A 142 3.74 1.01 11.08
C TYR A 142 2.93 0.14 12.03
N TYR A 143 1.59 0.33 12.04
CA TYR A 143 0.66 -0.58 12.70
C TYR A 143 -0.56 -0.91 11.83
N SER A 144 -0.84 -2.21 11.66
CA SER A 144 -2.08 -2.72 11.06
C SER A 144 -2.28 -4.21 11.34
N LYS A 145 -3.52 -4.60 11.67
CA LYS A 145 -3.91 -6.02 11.77
C LYS A 145 -3.75 -6.79 10.46
N ARG A 146 -3.73 -6.08 9.32
CA ARG A 146 -3.58 -6.67 7.98
C ARG A 146 -2.15 -7.09 7.66
N ARG A 147 -1.13 -6.68 8.43
CA ARG A 147 0.27 -7.11 8.24
C ARG A 147 0.84 -6.85 6.84
N MET A 148 0.37 -5.79 6.18
CA MET A 148 0.78 -5.39 4.83
C MET A 148 1.96 -4.40 4.81
N ALA A 149 2.96 -4.57 5.68
CA ALA A 149 4.07 -3.61 5.77
C ALA A 149 4.91 -3.54 4.48
N GLY A 150 4.92 -4.60 3.66
CA GLY A 150 5.51 -4.58 2.32
C GLY A 150 4.94 -3.45 1.45
N VAL A 151 3.63 -3.20 1.51
CA VAL A 151 3.00 -2.08 0.78
C VAL A 151 3.51 -0.73 1.29
N ALA A 152 3.68 -0.59 2.61
CA ALA A 152 4.21 0.65 3.19
C ALA A 152 5.67 0.89 2.76
N ILE A 153 6.52 -0.15 2.77
CA ILE A 153 7.91 -0.09 2.28
C ILE A 153 7.94 0.28 0.79
N GLY A 154 7.11 -0.38 -0.01
CA GLY A 154 6.95 -0.08 -1.43
C GLY A 154 6.55 1.37 -1.69
N ILE A 155 5.57 1.89 -0.95
CA ILE A 155 5.14 3.29 -1.06
C ILE A 155 6.28 4.25 -0.72
N ILE A 156 7.06 3.98 0.33
CA ILE A 156 8.22 4.83 0.68
C ILE A 156 9.21 4.88 -0.49
N LYS A 157 9.55 3.73 -1.07
CA LYS A 157 10.43 3.63 -2.24
C LYS A 157 9.84 4.32 -3.47
N GLY A 158 8.55 4.16 -3.70
CA GLY A 158 7.83 4.78 -4.81
C GLY A 158 7.75 6.30 -4.68
N ILE A 159 7.63 6.85 -3.46
CA ILE A 159 7.71 8.29 -3.21
C ILE A 159 9.10 8.81 -3.55
N ALA A 160 10.16 8.14 -3.08
CA ALA A 160 11.54 8.49 -3.45
C ALA A 160 11.72 8.52 -4.96
N LYS A 161 11.22 7.50 -5.67
CA LYS A 161 11.26 7.44 -7.14
C LYS A 161 10.47 8.56 -7.79
N TYR A 162 9.27 8.87 -7.30
CA TYR A 162 8.43 9.94 -7.82
C TYR A 162 9.13 11.31 -7.80
N PHE A 163 9.94 11.57 -6.77
CA PHE A 163 10.72 12.81 -6.64
C PHE A 163 12.13 12.75 -7.24
N ASN A 164 12.51 11.64 -7.89
CA ASN A 164 13.87 11.37 -8.36
C ASN A 164 14.92 11.39 -7.23
N GLU A 165 14.56 10.86 -6.07
CA GLU A 165 15.38 10.77 -4.86
C GLU A 165 15.79 9.32 -4.52
N SER A 166 15.56 8.36 -5.42
CA SER A 166 15.87 6.93 -5.19
C SER A 166 17.34 6.66 -4.86
N ASP A 167 18.27 7.44 -5.39
CA ASP A 167 19.71 7.26 -5.14
C ASP A 167 20.14 7.81 -3.77
N VAL A 168 19.30 8.62 -3.13
CA VAL A 168 19.59 9.30 -1.86
C VAL A 168 18.62 8.93 -0.73
N VAL A 169 17.71 7.98 -0.95
CA VAL A 169 16.78 7.50 0.08
C VAL A 169 16.97 6.01 0.28
N ASP A 170 17.57 5.62 1.41
CA ASP A 170 17.71 4.22 1.81
C ASP A 170 16.56 3.81 2.74
N VAL A 171 15.93 2.66 2.44
CA VAL A 171 14.76 2.15 3.17
C VAL A 171 15.07 0.78 3.74
N MET A 172 15.13 0.70 5.06
CA MET A 172 15.51 -0.51 5.77
C MET A 172 14.42 -0.96 6.73
N GLN A 173 13.94 -2.18 6.54
CA GLN A 173 13.07 -2.85 7.50
C GLN A 173 13.88 -3.26 8.74
N LEU A 174 13.45 -2.85 9.94
CA LEU A 174 14.13 -3.16 11.21
C LEU A 174 13.52 -4.33 11.98
N THR A 175 12.26 -4.69 11.70
CA THR A 175 11.52 -5.78 12.34
C THR A 175 10.79 -6.62 11.29
N PRO A 176 10.40 -7.88 11.55
CA PRO A 176 9.68 -8.72 10.59
C PRO A 176 8.43 -8.02 10.00
N SER A 177 8.23 -8.14 8.68
CA SER A 177 7.23 -7.40 7.91
C SER A 177 5.82 -7.99 7.97
N ASP A 178 5.72 -9.25 8.43
CA ASP A 178 4.49 -9.99 8.67
C ASP A 178 3.90 -9.75 10.06
N ASN A 179 4.53 -8.90 10.87
CA ASN A 179 4.00 -8.44 12.14
C ASN A 179 2.94 -7.35 11.96
N GLU A 180 2.04 -7.23 12.94
CA GLU A 180 1.10 -6.09 12.97
C GLU A 180 1.82 -4.76 13.21
N ARG A 181 2.98 -4.79 13.90
CA ARG A 181 3.84 -3.64 14.16
C ARG A 181 5.17 -3.83 13.47
N VAL A 182 5.56 -2.86 12.64
CA VAL A 182 6.80 -2.90 11.88
C VAL A 182 7.54 -1.57 12.04
N GLN A 183 8.82 -1.62 12.37
CA GLN A 183 9.69 -0.46 12.32
C GLN A 183 10.43 -0.42 10.98
N ILE A 184 10.32 0.72 10.30
CA ILE A 184 10.98 0.98 9.03
C ILE A 184 11.88 2.20 9.25
N LYS A 185 13.18 2.05 8.99
CA LYS A 185 14.14 3.14 8.99
C LYS A 185 14.26 3.70 7.57
N VAL A 186 14.26 5.02 7.46
CA VAL A 186 14.50 5.72 6.20
C VAL A 186 15.64 6.71 6.42
N ASP A 187 16.74 6.52 5.71
CA ASP A 187 17.92 7.37 5.74
C ASP A 187 17.99 8.22 4.45
N PHE A 188 18.36 9.50 4.60
CA PHE A 188 18.49 10.47 3.51
C PHE A 188 19.97 10.82 3.32
N LEU A 189 20.56 10.29 2.25
CA LEU A 189 21.99 10.33 1.92
C LEU A 189 22.37 11.64 1.20
N GLU A 190 23.67 11.92 1.12
CA GLU A 190 24.25 13.03 0.33
C GLU A 190 24.65 12.59 -1.07
#